data_AF-A0A354B5Y6-F1
#
_entry.id   AF-A0A354B5Y6-F1
#
_cell.length_a   1.000
_cell.length_b   1.000
_cell.length_c   1.000
_cell.angle_alpha   90.00
_cell.angle_beta   90.00
_cell.angle_gamma   90.00
#
_symmetry.space_group_name_H-M   'P 1'
#
loop_
_entity.id
_entity.type
_entity.pdbx_description
1 polymer ?
#
loop_
_entity_poly.entity_id
_entity_poly.type
_entity_poly.pdbx_seq_one_letter_code
_entity_poly.pdbx_strand_id
1 'polypeptide(L)' 'TLADETVVAYKVTALYEPHAERSIRFDDPDLGIDWPVDSADAVLSDKDAAAPSFAEFLQGLP' A
#
# COMPACT_ATOMS: atom_id res chain seq x y z
N THR A 1 -1.10 7.37 -9.33
CA THR A 1 -0.08 7.35 -10.42
C THR A 1 0.36 8.78 -10.70
N LEU A 2 1.42 9.02 -11.46
CA LEU A 2 1.92 10.38 -11.73
C LEU A 2 1.31 11.02 -12.99
N ALA A 3 0.59 10.24 -13.78
CA ALA A 3 -0.16 10.71 -14.93
C ALA A 3 -1.52 10.00 -14.98
N ASP A 4 -2.49 10.67 -15.59
CA ASP A 4 -3.79 10.10 -15.89
C ASP A 4 -3.66 8.92 -16.86
N GLU A 5 -4.67 8.04 -16.87
CA GLU A 5 -4.77 6.89 -17.76
C GLU A 5 -3.55 5.93 -17.71
N THR A 6 -2.81 5.94 -16.60
CA THR A 6 -1.67 5.03 -16.39
C THR A 6 -2.15 3.59 -16.21
N VAL A 7 -1.59 2.66 -16.98
CA VAL A 7 -1.85 1.21 -16.87
C VAL A 7 -0.64 0.51 -16.26
N VAL A 8 -0.87 -0.26 -15.21
CA VAL A 8 0.13 -1.15 -14.60
C VAL A 8 -0.27 -2.60 -14.89
N ALA A 9 0.61 -3.35 -15.55
CA ALA A 9 0.43 -4.77 -15.81
C ALA A 9 1.57 -5.57 -15.17
N TYR A 10 1.23 -6.64 -14.44
CA TYR A 10 2.20 -7.47 -13.73
C TYR A 10 1.84 -8.94 -13.84
N LYS A 11 2.88 -9.79 -13.83
CA LYS A 11 2.74 -11.25 -13.85
C LYS A 11 3.08 -11.79 -12.46
N VAL A 12 2.24 -12.68 -11.96
CA VAL A 12 2.39 -13.34 -10.66
C VAL A 12 2.60 -14.84 -10.84
N THR A 13 3.10 -15.48 -9.80
CA THR A 13 3.32 -16.94 -9.74
C THR A 13 2.16 -17.71 -9.10
N ALA A 14 1.22 -17.01 -8.46
CA ALA A 14 0.06 -17.58 -7.79
C ALA A 14 -1.19 -16.75 -8.05
N LEU A 15 -2.37 -17.36 -7.90
CA LEU A 15 -3.65 -16.66 -7.98
C LEU A 15 -3.85 -15.74 -6.77
N TYR A 16 -4.67 -14.71 -6.95
CA TYR A 16 -5.03 -13.79 -5.87
C TYR A 16 -5.89 -14.50 -4.81
N GLU A 17 -5.49 -14.37 -3.54
CA GLU A 17 -6.19 -14.90 -2.37
C GLU A 17 -6.44 -13.77 -1.35
N PRO A 18 -7.64 -13.16 -1.32
CA PRO A 18 -7.93 -11.98 -0.50
C PRO A 18 -7.66 -12.16 0.99
N HIS A 19 -7.79 -13.37 1.53
CA HIS A 19 -7.59 -13.61 2.97
C HIS A 19 -6.11 -13.69 3.36
N ALA A 20 -5.23 -13.98 2.40
CA ALA A 20 -3.78 -14.03 2.59
C ALA A 20 -3.13 -12.65 2.39
N GLU A 21 -3.84 -11.69 1.80
CA GLU A 21 -3.29 -10.36 1.56
C GLU A 21 -3.11 -9.56 2.85
N ARG A 22 -2.14 -8.65 2.84
CA ARG A 22 -1.91 -7.68 3.92
C ARG A 22 -1.56 -6.32 3.31
N SER A 23 -1.78 -5.26 4.07
CA SER A 23 -1.42 -3.89 3.70
C SER A 23 -0.66 -3.23 4.84
N ILE A 24 0.12 -2.21 4.49
CA ILE A 24 0.84 -1.31 5.39
C ILE A 24 0.56 0.09 4.87
N ARG A 25 0.43 1.07 5.77
CA ARG A 25 0.24 2.47 5.40
C ARG A 25 1.36 2.90 4.45
N PHE A 26 0.99 3.45 3.29
CA PHE A 26 1.95 3.71 2.22
C PHE A 26 2.98 4.79 2.59
N ASP A 27 2.57 5.79 3.38
CA ASP A 27 3.37 6.92 3.85
C ASP A 27 3.80 6.76 5.32
N ASP A 28 4.04 5.53 5.74
CA ASP A 28 4.53 5.26 7.08
C ASP A 28 5.94 5.87 7.30
N PRO A 29 6.14 6.70 8.33
CA PRO A 29 7.41 7.39 8.56
C PRO A 29 8.55 6.44 8.94
N ASP A 30 8.26 5.27 9.50
CA ASP A 30 9.28 4.28 9.86
C ASP A 30 9.85 3.60 8.60
N LEU A 31 9.09 3.59 7.50
CA LEU A 31 9.57 3.11 6.19
C LEU A 31 10.35 4.18 5.40
N GLY A 32 10.10 5.46 5.67
CA GLY A 32 10.86 6.59 5.11
C GLY A 32 10.84 6.67 3.57
N ILE A 33 9.73 6.29 2.94
CA ILE A 33 9.60 6.32 1.47
C ILE A 33 9.28 7.76 1.01
N ASP A 34 10.17 8.31 0.17
CA ASP A 34 10.00 9.64 -0.44
C ASP A 34 9.09 9.55 -1.68
N TRP A 35 7.78 9.58 -1.45
CA TRP A 35 6.80 9.57 -2.53
C TRP A 35 6.79 10.93 -3.25
N PRO A 36 6.82 10.98 -4.60
CA PRO A 36 6.76 12.22 -5.36
C PRO A 36 5.31 12.75 -5.47
N VAL A 37 4.57 12.71 -4.37
CA VAL A 37 3.20 13.18 -4.19
C VAL A 37 2.98 13.46 -2.70
N ASP A 38 2.28 14.55 -2.37
CA ASP A 38 1.89 14.82 -0.99
C ASP A 38 0.86 13.78 -0.53
N SER A 39 1.02 13.25 0.69
CA SER A 39 0.12 12.21 1.21
C SER A 39 -1.37 12.60 1.20
N ALA A 40 -1.66 13.89 1.37
CA ALA A 40 -3.02 14.41 1.38
C ALA A 40 -3.69 14.39 -0.01
N ASP A 41 -2.89 14.38 -1.08
CA ASP A 41 -3.37 14.38 -2.47
C ASP A 41 -3.42 12.96 -3.07
N ALA A 42 -2.91 11.96 -2.36
CA ALA A 42 -2.95 10.58 -2.79
C ALA A 42 -4.39 10.04 -2.78
N VAL A 43 -4.86 9.58 -3.94
CA VAL A 43 -6.15 8.87 -4.05
C VAL A 43 -5.93 7.40 -3.72
N LEU A 44 -6.51 6.96 -2.60
CA LEU A 44 -6.38 5.60 -2.09
C LEU A 44 -7.72 4.87 -2.12
N SER A 45 -7.68 3.53 -2.11
CA SER A 45 -8.84 2.72 -1.78
C SER A 45 -9.16 2.82 -0.29
N ASP A 46 -10.40 2.51 0.12
CA ASP A 46 -10.78 2.48 1.55
C ASP A 46 -9.89 1.52 2.36
N LYS A 47 -9.48 0.40 1.74
CA LYS A 47 -8.62 -0.60 2.37
C LYS A 47 -7.21 -0.07 2.63
N ASP A 48 -6.62 0.63 1.65
CA ASP A 48 -5.25 1.15 1.78
C ASP A 48 -5.21 2.38 2.70
N ALA A 49 -6.26 3.20 2.68
CA ALA A 49 -6.43 4.31 3.61
C ALA A 49 -6.57 3.84 5.07
N ALA A 50 -7.12 2.63 5.28
CA ALA A 50 -7.24 2.00 6.60
C ALA A 50 -6.08 1.05 6.95
N ALA A 51 -5.01 1.00 6.15
CA ALA A 51 -3.89 0.11 6.40
C ALA A 51 -3.15 0.48 7.71
N PRO A 52 -2.69 -0.51 8.49
CA PRO A 52 -1.97 -0.27 9.74
C PRO A 52 -0.60 0.38 9.49
N SER A 53 -0.09 1.07 10.50
CA SER A 53 1.32 1.51 10.50
C SER A 53 2.27 0.30 10.42
N PHE A 54 3.51 0.54 10.02
CA PHE A 54 4.53 -0.50 9.97
C PHE A 54 4.77 -1.12 11.35
N ALA A 55 4.81 -0.28 12.39
CA ALA A 55 4.96 -0.74 13.77
C ALA A 55 3.80 -1.66 14.22
N GLU A 56 2.56 -1.32 13.89
CA GLU A 56 1.39 -2.16 14.19
C GLU A 56 1.41 -3.47 13.39
N PHE A 57 1.80 -3.39 12.11
CA PHE A 57 1.93 -4.58 11.26
C PHE A 57 2.89 -5.60 11.85
N LEU A 58 4.05 -5.16 12.36
CA LEU A 58 5.05 -6.05 12.98
C LEU A 58 4.54 -6.75 14.24
N GLN A 59 3.59 -6.16 14.98
CA GLN A 59 3.01 -6.78 16.18
C GLN A 59 2.01 -7.89 15.85
N GLY A 60 1.46 -7.89 14.63
CA GLY A 60 0.46 -8.86 14.16
C GLY A 60 1.02 -10.02 13.34
N LEU A 61 2.35 -10.13 13.23
CA LEU A 61 3.00 -11.24 12.54
C LEU A 61 2.98 -12.51 13.41
N PRO A 62 2.67 -13.69 12.83
CA PRO A 62 2.77 -14.97 13.53
C PRO A 62 4.21 -15.35 13.88
#